data_AF-A0A1G3PKJ2-F1
#
_entry.id   AF-A0A1G3PKJ2-F1
#
_cell.length_a   1.000
_cell.length_b   1.000
_cell.length_c   1.000
_cell.angle_alpha   90.00
_cell.angle_beta   90.00
_cell.angle_gamma   90.00
#
_symmetry.space_group_name_H-M   'P 1'
#
loop_
_entity.id
_entity.type
_entity.pdbx_description
1 polymer ?
#
loop_
_entity_poly.entity_id
_entity_poly.type
_entity_poly.pdbx_seq_one_letter_code
_entity_poly.pdbx_strand_id
1 'polypeptide(L)'
;MNPKQKPRYGLWVLAGTFPLIALVLYLAFLHYLGHSGEFFARLKNSRQLPVLISVFIIAVFLPFAVYILIRLLERWKRGKAAGVGITATAKILSAAPNGKKLVEGVNEFWGVDLELEVSILGKEPFRAVVGHYVPVMDIPRYQPGNRIDIRIDPGDRGRITIL
;
A
#
# COMPACT_ATOMS: atom_id res chain seq x y z
N MET A 1 18.62 3.26 10.93
CA MET A 1 18.10 3.33 9.54
C MET A 1 18.52 2.04 8.83
N ASN A 2 17.58 1.14 8.56
CA ASN A 2 17.86 -0.24 8.10
C ASN A 2 18.16 -0.25 6.58
N PRO A 3 19.38 -0.64 6.14
CA PRO A 3 19.81 -0.51 4.74
C PRO A 3 19.13 -1.46 3.74
N LYS A 4 18.19 -2.31 4.17
CA LYS A 4 17.49 -3.27 3.29
C LYS A 4 16.09 -2.86 2.83
N GLN A 5 15.55 -1.74 3.29
CA GLN A 5 14.32 -1.21 2.70
C GLN A 5 14.66 -0.47 1.40
N LYS A 6 14.55 -1.18 0.26
CA LYS A 6 14.53 -0.51 -1.05
C LYS A 6 13.45 0.57 -1.02
N PRO A 7 13.79 1.84 -1.22
CA PRO A 7 12.79 2.90 -1.19
C PRO A 7 11.73 2.65 -2.27
N ARG A 8 10.46 2.50 -1.86
CA ARG A 8 9.31 2.41 -2.78
C ARG A 8 8.95 3.77 -3.41
N TYR A 9 9.93 4.64 -3.63
CA TYR A 9 9.71 5.99 -4.19
C TYR A 9 9.27 5.94 -5.66
N GLY A 10 9.60 4.90 -6.43
CA GLY A 10 9.25 4.83 -7.86
C GLY A 10 7.74 4.76 -8.17
N LEU A 11 6.93 4.13 -7.30
CA LEU A 11 5.50 3.93 -7.58
C LEU A 11 4.64 5.14 -7.17
N TRP A 12 5.08 5.91 -6.17
CA TRP A 12 4.37 7.12 -5.73
C TRP A 12 4.57 8.31 -6.68
N VAL A 13 5.74 8.40 -7.33
CA VAL A 13 6.01 9.44 -8.34
C VAL A 13 5.08 9.30 -9.56
N LEU A 14 4.71 8.07 -9.94
CA LEU A 14 3.73 7.84 -11.01
C LEU A 14 2.29 8.18 -10.58
N ALA A 15 1.91 7.90 -9.33
CA ALA A 15 0.56 8.18 -8.86
C ALA A 15 0.24 9.69 -8.76
N GLY A 16 1.24 10.53 -8.49
CA GLY A 16 1.07 11.99 -8.42
C GLY A 16 1.19 12.70 -9.77
N THR A 17 2.00 12.19 -10.70
CA THR A 17 2.22 12.82 -12.01
C THR A 17 1.08 12.59 -13.00
N PHE A 18 0.42 11.43 -12.95
CA PHE A 18 -0.72 11.13 -13.82
C PHE A 18 -1.89 12.13 -13.74
N PRO A 19 -2.39 12.54 -12.55
CA PRO A 19 -3.47 13.53 -12.48
C PRO A 19 -3.01 14.93 -12.95
N LEU A 20 -1.74 15.29 -12.74
CA LEU A 20 -1.17 16.55 -13.23
C LEU A 20 -1.06 16.56 -14.76
N ILE A 21 -0.59 15.47 -15.38
CA ILE A 21 -0.53 15.33 -16.83
C ILE A 21 -1.95 15.32 -17.42
N ALA A 22 -2.90 14.62 -16.79
CA ALA A 22 -4.29 14.63 -17.20
C ALA A 22 -4.91 16.03 -17.10
N LEU A 23 -4.61 16.79 -16.04
CA LEU A 23 -5.07 18.17 -15.87
C LEU A 23 -4.47 19.10 -16.93
N VAL A 24 -3.17 18.97 -17.22
CA VAL A 24 -2.51 19.78 -18.27
C VAL A 24 -3.08 19.45 -19.65
N LEU A 25 -3.29 18.17 -19.97
CA LEU A 25 -3.93 17.74 -21.22
C LEU A 25 -5.39 18.22 -21.29
N TYR A 26 -6.11 18.21 -20.18
CA TYR A 26 -7.48 18.71 -20.10
C TYR A 26 -7.54 20.23 -20.29
N LEU A 27 -6.64 20.99 -19.67
CA LEU A 27 -6.53 22.44 -19.87
C LEU A 27 -6.11 22.79 -21.30
N ALA A 28 -5.17 22.06 -21.88
CA ALA A 28 -4.80 22.21 -23.30
C ALA A 28 -5.97 21.88 -24.23
N PHE A 29 -6.77 20.87 -23.91
CA PHE A 29 -7.99 20.52 -24.62
C PHE A 29 -9.07 21.60 -24.50
N LEU A 30 -9.28 22.17 -23.30
CA LEU A 30 -10.20 23.29 -23.09
C LEU A 30 -9.73 24.55 -23.84
N HIS A 31 -8.43 24.83 -23.86
CA HIS A 31 -7.87 25.94 -24.62
C HIS A 31 -8.05 25.74 -26.13
N TYR A 32 -7.85 24.52 -26.62
CA TYR A 32 -8.14 24.13 -28.01
C TYR A 32 -9.63 24.33 -28.34
N LEU A 33 -10.54 23.97 -27.43
CA LEU A 33 -11.99 24.19 -27.58
C LEU A 33 -12.38 25.68 -27.50
N GLY A 34 -11.65 26.50 -26.73
CA GLY A 34 -11.88 27.95 -26.64
C GLY A 34 -11.64 28.69 -27.95
N HIS A 35 -10.75 28.17 -28.81
CA HIS A 35 -10.53 28.68 -30.16
C HIS A 35 -11.48 28.08 -31.21
N SER A 36 -12.37 27.17 -30.81
CA SER A 36 -13.16 26.33 -31.72
C SER A 36 -14.62 26.77 -31.86
N GLY A 37 -14.93 28.06 -31.71
CA GLY A 37 -16.30 28.57 -31.86
C GLY A 37 -16.99 28.11 -33.16
N GLU A 38 -16.25 28.05 -34.27
CA GLU A 38 -16.75 27.52 -35.53
C GLU A 38 -16.87 25.98 -35.57
N PHE A 39 -16.05 25.27 -34.79
CA PHE A 39 -16.09 23.81 -34.69
C PHE A 39 -17.35 23.33 -33.95
N PHE A 40 -17.75 24.03 -32.88
CA PHE A 40 -19.01 23.74 -32.18
C PHE A 40 -20.25 24.02 -33.04
N ALA A 41 -20.21 25.08 -33.86
CA ALA A 41 -21.29 25.36 -34.81
C ALA A 41 -21.42 24.25 -35.88
N ARG A 42 -20.30 23.69 -36.36
CA ARG A 42 -20.29 22.52 -37.26
C ARG A 42 -20.72 21.22 -36.57
N LEU A 43 -20.32 21.03 -35.31
CA LEU A 43 -20.65 19.84 -34.52
C LEU A 43 -22.14 19.76 -34.17
N LYS A 44 -22.77 20.89 -33.83
CA LYS A 44 -24.18 20.97 -33.45
C LYS A 44 -25.13 20.46 -34.54
N ASN A 45 -24.71 20.50 -35.81
CA ASN A 45 -25.51 20.03 -36.95
C ASN A 45 -25.07 18.65 -37.50
N SER A 46 -24.12 17.98 -36.81
CA SER A 46 -23.55 16.71 -37.27
C SER A 46 -24.15 15.52 -36.53
N ARG A 47 -24.57 14.48 -37.26
CA ARG A 47 -24.94 13.16 -36.70
C ARG A 47 -23.82 12.47 -35.90
N GLN A 48 -22.60 13.01 -35.90
CA GLN A 48 -21.42 12.39 -35.29
C GLN A 48 -21.16 12.81 -33.83
N LEU A 49 -21.86 13.84 -33.33
CA LEU A 49 -21.72 14.33 -31.96
C LEU A 49 -21.87 13.23 -30.87
N PRO A 50 -22.83 12.29 -30.92
CA PRO A 50 -22.91 11.21 -29.91
C PRO A 50 -21.71 10.26 -29.95
N VAL A 51 -21.10 10.04 -31.12
CA VAL A 51 -19.93 9.16 -31.27
C VAL A 51 -18.68 9.80 -30.64
N LEU A 52 -18.50 11.10 -30.80
CA LEU A 52 -17.34 11.79 -30.21
C LEU A 52 -17.44 11.85 -28.68
N ILE A 53 -18.65 12.05 -28.14
CA ILE A 53 -18.88 12.04 -26.70
C ILE A 53 -18.58 10.65 -26.12
N SER A 54 -19.03 9.57 -26.77
CA SER A 54 -18.78 8.21 -26.27
C SER A 54 -17.28 7.85 -26.30
N VAL A 55 -16.56 8.23 -27.37
CA VAL A 55 -15.10 8.02 -27.46
C VAL A 55 -14.38 8.78 -26.34
N PHE A 56 -14.77 10.03 -26.07
CA PHE A 56 -14.16 10.82 -25.00
C PHE A 56 -14.39 10.21 -23.61
N ILE A 57 -15.62 9.76 -23.32
CA ILE A 57 -15.95 9.10 -22.06
C ILE A 57 -15.09 7.83 -21.89
N ILE A 58 -14.98 6.99 -22.93
CA ILE A 58 -14.19 5.77 -22.87
C ILE A 58 -12.70 6.11 -22.62
N ALA A 59 -12.15 7.09 -23.34
CA ALA A 59 -10.74 7.46 -23.22
C ALA A 59 -10.37 7.94 -21.80
N VAL A 60 -11.29 8.61 -21.10
CA VAL A 60 -11.05 9.14 -19.75
C VAL A 60 -11.37 8.10 -18.66
N PHE A 61 -12.50 7.40 -18.77
CA PHE A 61 -12.97 6.51 -17.70
C PHE A 61 -12.31 5.13 -17.73
N LEU A 62 -11.92 4.61 -18.90
CA LEU A 62 -11.29 3.30 -19.01
C LEU A 62 -9.95 3.21 -18.25
N PRO A 63 -8.97 4.15 -18.37
CA PRO A 63 -7.74 4.09 -17.59
C PRO A 63 -8.00 4.24 -16.08
N PHE A 64 -8.98 5.05 -15.68
CA PHE A 64 -9.37 5.20 -14.28
C PHE A 64 -9.98 3.91 -13.70
N ALA A 65 -10.86 3.26 -14.46
CA ALA A 65 -11.44 1.97 -14.09
C ALA A 65 -10.37 0.87 -13.98
N VAL A 66 -9.42 0.82 -14.93
CA VAL A 66 -8.28 -0.11 -14.88
C VAL A 66 -7.41 0.15 -13.64
N TYR A 67 -7.12 1.42 -13.34
CA TYR A 67 -6.37 1.80 -12.15
C TYR A 67 -7.06 1.34 -10.85
N ILE A 68 -8.37 1.60 -10.73
CA ILE A 68 -9.18 1.15 -9.59
C ILE A 68 -9.16 -0.38 -9.48
N LEU A 69 -9.31 -1.09 -10.60
CA LEU A 69 -9.30 -2.55 -10.65
C LEU A 69 -7.96 -3.13 -10.17
N ILE A 70 -6.83 -2.57 -10.63
CA ILE A 70 -5.49 -2.97 -10.18
C ILE A 70 -5.37 -2.77 -8.66
N ARG A 71 -5.80 -1.62 -8.14
CA ARG A 71 -5.77 -1.31 -6.69
C ARG A 71 -6.63 -2.26 -5.86
N LEU A 72 -7.80 -2.64 -6.36
CA LEU A 72 -8.70 -3.60 -5.73
C LEU A 72 -8.09 -5.01 -5.72
N LEU A 73 -7.52 -5.45 -6.84
CA LEU A 73 -6.84 -6.74 -6.96
C LEU A 73 -5.64 -6.83 -5.99
N GLU A 74 -4.86 -5.77 -5.84
CA GLU A 74 -3.78 -5.71 -4.85
C GLU A 74 -4.31 -5.81 -3.41
N ARG A 75 -5.47 -5.22 -3.10
CA ARG A 75 -6.12 -5.34 -1.78
C ARG A 75 -6.58 -6.78 -1.53
N TRP A 76 -7.15 -7.43 -2.55
CA TRP A 76 -7.63 -8.81 -2.44
C TRP A 76 -6.49 -9.81 -2.27
N LYS A 77 -5.38 -9.64 -3.00
CA LYS A 77 -4.18 -10.46 -2.79
C LYS A 77 -3.63 -10.30 -1.36
N ARG A 78 -3.69 -9.08 -0.79
CA ARG A 78 -3.29 -8.82 0.61
C ARG A 78 -4.22 -9.50 1.62
N GLY A 79 -5.53 -9.45 1.42
CA GLY A 79 -6.49 -10.10 2.31
C GLY A 79 -6.40 -11.63 2.28
N LYS A 80 -6.15 -12.22 1.11
CA LYS A 80 -6.02 -13.67 0.95
C LYS A 80 -4.72 -14.22 1.56
N ALA A 81 -3.64 -13.43 1.56
CA ALA A 81 -2.38 -13.78 2.23
C ALA A 81 -2.47 -13.70 3.76
N ALA A 82 -3.34 -12.84 4.31
CA ALA A 82 -3.53 -12.72 5.76
C ALA A 82 -4.17 -13.98 6.41
N GLY A 83 -4.85 -14.80 5.62
CA GLY A 83 -5.50 -16.04 6.10
C GLY A 83 -4.64 -17.32 6.00
N VAL A 84 -3.53 -17.29 5.24
CA VAL A 84 -2.68 -18.49 4.98
C VAL A 84 -1.21 -18.14 5.26
N GLY A 85 -0.96 -17.55 6.43
CA GLY A 85 0.42 -17.38 6.87
C GLY A 85 0.94 -18.65 7.54
N ILE A 86 2.24 -18.92 7.38
CA ILE A 86 2.89 -20.05 8.05
C ILE A 86 3.07 -19.66 9.52
N THR A 87 2.50 -20.45 10.43
CA THR A 87 2.73 -20.29 11.87
C THR A 87 4.16 -20.69 12.20
N ALA A 88 4.86 -19.85 12.95
CA ALA A 88 6.24 -20.08 13.37
C ALA A 88 6.44 -19.51 14.78
N THR A 89 7.51 -19.92 15.45
CA THR A 89 7.89 -19.37 16.75
C THR A 89 9.13 -18.51 16.57
N ALA A 90 9.12 -17.33 17.17
CA ALA A 90 10.26 -16.43 17.14
C ALA A 90 10.82 -16.21 18.55
N LYS A 91 12.14 -16.18 18.67
CA LYS A 91 12.83 -15.74 19.89
C LYS A 91 13.19 -14.26 19.75
N ILE A 92 12.85 -13.47 20.76
CA ILE A 92 13.19 -12.04 20.81
C ILE A 92 14.68 -11.91 21.15
N LEU A 93 15.46 -11.31 20.25
CA LEU A 93 16.88 -11.03 20.45
C LEU A 93 17.09 -9.65 21.06
N SER A 94 16.36 -8.65 20.57
CA SER A 94 16.39 -7.29 21.10
C SER A 94 15.02 -6.62 20.95
N ALA A 95 14.72 -5.69 21.85
CA ALA A 95 13.50 -4.89 21.84
C ALA A 95 13.90 -3.44 22.11
N ALA A 96 13.66 -2.56 21.15
CA ALA A 96 13.99 -1.15 21.25
C ALA A 96 12.74 -0.29 21.02
N PRO A 97 12.42 0.68 21.88
CA PRO A 97 11.34 1.61 21.61
C PRO A 97 11.67 2.45 20.37
N ASN A 98 10.72 2.59 19.45
CA ASN A 98 10.90 3.38 18.22
C ASN A 98 10.33 4.80 18.33
N GLY A 99 9.92 5.21 19.53
CA GLY A 99 9.39 6.55 19.84
C GLY A 99 7.96 6.78 19.37
N LYS A 100 7.32 5.83 18.67
CA LYS A 100 5.93 5.96 18.25
C LYS A 100 5.01 5.59 19.41
N LYS A 101 3.92 6.35 19.55
CA LYS A 101 2.85 6.08 20.51
C LYS A 101 1.51 6.14 19.80
N LEU A 102 0.60 5.26 20.19
CA LEU A 102 -0.78 5.26 19.74
C LEU A 102 -1.67 5.19 20.98
N VAL A 103 -2.65 6.09 21.05
CA VAL A 103 -3.65 6.11 22.13
C VAL A 103 -5.00 5.85 21.49
N GLU A 104 -5.67 4.79 21.93
CA GLU A 104 -7.02 4.42 21.49
C GLU A 104 -7.94 4.39 22.70
N GLY A 105 -8.67 5.49 22.90
CA GLY A 105 -9.47 5.71 24.10
C GLY A 105 -8.60 5.81 25.36
N VAL A 106 -8.73 4.84 26.27
CA VAL A 106 -7.96 4.77 27.53
C VAL A 106 -6.70 3.90 27.38
N ASN A 107 -6.56 3.16 26.28
CA ASN A 107 -5.44 2.25 26.06
C ASN A 107 -4.26 2.97 25.39
N GLU A 108 -3.07 2.82 25.96
CA GLU A 108 -1.81 3.30 25.37
C GLU A 108 -1.03 2.14 24.77
N PHE A 109 -0.52 2.34 23.56
CA PHE A 109 0.32 1.40 22.83
C PHE A 109 1.66 2.06 22.50
N TRP A 110 2.75 1.35 22.75
CA TRP A 110 4.10 1.80 22.44
C TRP A 110 4.64 1.07 21.21
N GLY A 111 5.23 1.83 20.30
CA GLY A 111 5.93 1.29 19.15
C GLY A 111 7.29 0.72 19.57
N VAL A 112 7.50 -0.56 19.30
CA VAL A 112 8.73 -1.28 19.60
C VAL A 112 9.26 -1.92 18.32
N ASP A 113 10.54 -1.74 18.05
CA ASP A 113 11.27 -2.48 17.04
C ASP A 113 11.87 -3.73 17.69
N LEU A 114 11.43 -4.90 17.23
CA LEU A 114 11.84 -6.21 17.73
C LEU A 114 12.78 -6.87 16.72
N GLU A 115 13.97 -7.26 17.18
CA GLU A 115 14.82 -8.19 16.43
C GLU A 115 14.47 -9.61 16.84
N LEU A 116 14.07 -10.41 15.86
CA LEU A 116 13.54 -11.75 16.04
C LEU A 116 14.43 -12.78 15.37
N GLU A 117 14.71 -13.88 16.07
CA GLU A 117 15.20 -15.12 15.47
C GLU A 117 13.99 -16.03 15.21
N VAL A 118 13.67 -16.19 13.93
CA VAL A 118 12.47 -16.89 13.47
C VAL A 118 12.80 -18.34 13.16
N SER A 119 12.10 -19.26 13.80
CA SER A 119 12.24 -20.70 13.59
C SER A 119 10.97 -21.28 12.97
N ILE A 120 11.09 -21.78 11.73
CA ILE A 120 10.02 -22.46 11.00
C ILE A 120 10.36 -23.95 10.97
N LEU A 121 9.37 -24.81 11.20
CA LEU A 121 9.56 -26.26 11.13
C LEU A 121 10.13 -26.68 9.77
N GLY A 122 11.27 -27.39 9.78
CA GLY A 122 11.93 -27.88 8.58
C GLY A 122 12.71 -26.83 7.76
N LYS A 123 12.94 -25.63 8.29
CA LYS A 123 13.77 -24.60 7.65
C LYS A 123 14.82 -24.06 8.60
N GLU A 124 15.91 -23.54 8.04
CA GLU A 124 16.93 -22.86 8.82
C GLU A 124 16.36 -21.58 9.48
N PRO A 125 16.71 -21.32 10.75
CA PRO A 125 16.34 -20.08 11.42
C PRO A 125 16.91 -18.86 10.69
N PHE A 126 16.16 -17.76 10.70
CA PHE A 126 16.63 -16.50 10.12
C PHE A 126 16.27 -15.31 11.01
N ARG A 127 17.00 -14.20 10.85
CA ARG A 127 16.75 -12.98 11.60
C ARG A 127 15.84 -12.02 10.84
N ALA A 128 14.93 -11.39 11.55
CA ALA A 128 14.05 -10.36 11.03
C ALA A 128 13.88 -9.21 12.04
N VAL A 129 13.61 -8.01 11.54
CA VAL A 129 13.28 -6.85 12.37
C VAL A 129 11.85 -6.44 12.05
N VAL A 130 11.00 -6.36 13.07
CA VAL A 130 9.60 -5.99 12.94
C VAL A 130 9.24 -4.86 13.90
N GLY A 131 8.55 -3.85 13.39
CA GLY A 131 7.96 -2.79 14.23
C GLY A 131 6.55 -3.20 14.63
N HIS A 132 6.25 -3.22 15.92
CA HIS A 132 4.94 -3.59 16.46
C HIS A 132 4.46 -2.59 17.51
N TYR A 133 3.14 -2.41 17.61
CA TYR A 133 2.52 -1.62 18.68
C TYR A 133 2.10 -2.56 19.79
N VAL A 134 2.72 -2.40 20.95
CA VAL A 134 2.50 -3.26 22.12
C VAL A 134 1.72 -2.46 23.15
N PRO A 135 0.60 -3.00 23.70
CA PRO A 135 -0.06 -2.42 24.85
C PRO A 135 0.94 -2.26 26.00
N VAL A 136 0.92 -1.12 26.71
CA VAL A 136 1.91 -0.85 27.78
C VAL A 136 1.96 -1.99 28.81
N MET A 137 0.81 -2.60 29.12
CA MET A 137 0.70 -3.72 30.06
C MET A 137 1.39 -5.00 29.59
N ASP A 138 1.53 -5.20 28.27
CA ASP A 138 2.12 -6.40 27.68
C ASP A 138 3.63 -6.28 27.41
N ILE A 139 4.23 -5.09 27.57
CA ILE A 139 5.66 -4.85 27.33
C ILE A 139 6.59 -5.91 27.99
N PRO A 140 6.36 -6.38 29.22
CA PRO A 140 7.20 -7.41 29.84
C PRO A 140 7.25 -8.73 29.05
N ARG A 141 6.23 -9.05 28.25
CA ARG A 141 6.21 -10.24 27.39
C ARG A 141 7.16 -10.13 26.20
N TYR A 142 7.48 -8.90 25.78
CA TYR A 142 8.32 -8.63 24.62
C TYR A 142 9.81 -8.41 24.95
N GLN A 143 10.26 -8.91 26.10
CA GLN A 143 11.66 -8.80 26.51
C GLN A 143 12.57 -9.78 25.75
N PRO A 144 13.86 -9.43 25.56
CA PRO A 144 14.84 -10.34 25.00
C PRO A 144 14.88 -11.68 25.73
N GLY A 145 14.98 -12.78 24.97
CA GLY A 145 14.97 -14.15 25.46
C GLY A 145 13.61 -14.83 25.41
N ASN A 146 12.51 -14.06 25.44
CA ASN A 146 11.16 -14.60 25.34
C ASN A 146 10.87 -15.17 23.94
N ARG A 147 9.92 -16.11 23.89
CA ARG A 147 9.40 -16.67 22.65
C ARG A 147 7.98 -16.19 22.42
N ILE A 148 7.69 -15.86 21.17
CA ILE A 148 6.38 -15.40 20.73
C ILE A 148 5.96 -16.19 19.49
N ASP A 149 4.65 -16.40 19.36
CA ASP A 149 4.08 -17.00 18.16
C ASP A 149 3.88 -15.92 17.12
N ILE A 150 4.28 -16.25 15.90
CA ILE A 150 4.22 -15.34 14.76
C ILE A 150 3.61 -16.05 13.56
N ARG A 151 3.07 -15.24 12.66
CA ARG A 151 2.58 -15.66 11.36
C ARG A 151 3.36 -14.94 10.27
N ILE A 152 3.88 -15.71 9.32
CA ILE A 152 4.73 -15.21 8.23
C ILE A 152 3.98 -15.33 6.91
N ASP A 153 3.99 -14.28 6.10
CA ASP A 153 3.49 -14.33 4.73
C ASP A 153 4.44 -15.18 3.87
N PRO A 154 3.98 -16.31 3.27
CA PRO A 154 4.84 -17.15 2.44
C PRO A 154 5.35 -16.44 1.18
N GLY A 155 4.66 -15.40 0.71
CA GLY A 155 5.09 -14.59 -0.45
C GLY A 155 6.09 -13.49 -0.10
N ASP A 156 6.22 -13.13 1.18
CA ASP A 156 7.07 -12.02 1.64
C ASP A 156 7.56 -12.27 3.08
N ARG A 157 8.77 -12.83 3.23
CA ARG A 157 9.37 -13.14 4.54
C ARG A 157 9.59 -11.90 5.41
N GLY A 158 9.52 -10.69 4.86
CA GLY A 158 9.59 -9.43 5.61
C GLY A 158 8.28 -9.05 6.29
N ARG A 159 7.18 -9.78 6.02
CA ARG A 159 5.88 -9.55 6.65
C ARG A 159 5.64 -10.58 7.73
N ILE A 160 5.85 -10.13 8.95
CA ILE A 160 5.66 -10.91 10.16
C ILE A 160 4.54 -10.25 10.97
N THR A 161 3.56 -11.05 11.37
CA THR A 161 2.49 -10.65 12.27
C THR A 161 2.66 -11.40 13.58
N ILE A 162 2.63 -10.68 14.70
CA ILE A 162 2.65 -11.27 16.04
C ILE A 162 1.21 -11.66 16.40
N LEU A 163 1.05 -12.87 16.97
CA LEU A 163 -0.25 -13.46 17.31
C LEU A 163 -0.71 -13.11 18.72
#